data_AF-A0A497KTM3-F1
#
_entry.id   AF-A0A497KTM3-F1
#
_cell.length_a   1.000
_cell.length_b   1.000
_cell.length_c   1.000
_cell.angle_alpha   90.00
_cell.angle_beta   90.00
_cell.angle_gamma   90.00
#
_symmetry.space_group_name_H-M   'P 1'
#
loop_
_entity.id
_entity.type
_entity.pdbx_description
1 polymer ?
#
loop_
_entity_poly.entity_id
_entity_poly.type
_entity_poly.pdbx_seq_one_letter_code
_entity_poly.pdbx_strand_id
1 'polypeptide(L)' 'MQDFIRNAFIPAKIKEVRVVEKLDKKKIVVVKVEEKDKGLAIGKGGERVGRIRQLLKRYFDVNNLVIT' A
#
# COMPACT_ATOMS: atom_id res chain seq x y z
N MET A 1 -5.17 -1.24 -10.84
CA MET A 1 -4.66 -0.72 -9.54
C MET A 1 -4.38 -1.85 -8.54
N GLN A 2 -5.32 -2.77 -8.30
CA GLN A 2 -5.13 -3.85 -7.33
C GLN A 2 -3.92 -4.76 -7.65
N ASP A 3 -3.70 -5.11 -8.92
CA ASP A 3 -2.53 -5.92 -9.31
C ASP A 3 -1.21 -5.18 -9.11
N PHE A 4 -1.19 -3.87 -9.36
CA PHE A 4 -0.01 -3.04 -9.09
C PHE A 4 0.35 -3.06 -7.60
N ILE A 5 -0.65 -2.91 -6.72
CA ILE A 5 -0.44 -2.99 -5.27
C ILE A 5 0.05 -4.39 -4.91
N ARG A 6 -0.61 -5.45 -5.38
CA ARG A 6 -0.18 -6.84 -5.11
C ARG A 6 1.28 -7.08 -5.51
N ASN A 7 1.66 -6.63 -6.71
CA ASN A 7 3.02 -6.79 -7.23
C ASN A 7 4.04 -5.94 -6.45
N ALA A 8 3.67 -4.73 -6.04
CA ALA A 8 4.55 -3.83 -5.31
C ALA A 8 4.95 -4.37 -3.92
N PHE A 9 4.12 -5.22 -3.33
CA PHE A 9 4.37 -5.84 -2.03
C PHE A 9 5.06 -7.20 -2.10
N ILE A 10 5.27 -7.82 -3.28
CA ILE A 10 6.02 -9.09 -3.41
C ILE A 10 7.40 -8.94 -2.77
N PRO A 11 7.84 -9.84 -1.84
CA PRO A 11 7.28 -11.17 -1.55
C PRO A 11 6.27 -11.24 -0.38
N ALA A 12 5.85 -10.11 0.21
CA ALA A 12 4.88 -10.09 1.31
C ALA A 12 3.48 -10.51 0.82
N LYS A 13 2.82 -11.43 1.54
CA LYS A 13 1.46 -11.85 1.20
C LYS A 13 0.43 -10.86 1.72
N ILE A 14 -0.37 -10.33 0.79
CA ILE A 14 -1.48 -9.44 1.09
C ILE A 14 -2.76 -10.27 1.23
N LYS A 15 -3.50 -10.06 2.32
CA LYS A 15 -4.84 -10.62 2.51
C LYS A 15 -5.89 -9.82 1.74
N GLU A 16 -5.81 -8.50 1.80
CA GLU A 16 -6.85 -7.62 1.28
C GLU A 16 -6.28 -6.25 0.87
N VAL A 17 -6.88 -5.65 -0.15
CA VAL A 17 -6.61 -4.26 -0.57
C VAL A 17 -7.94 -3.53 -0.66
N ARG A 18 -8.09 -2.47 0.13
CA ARG A 18 -9.25 -1.57 0.11
C ARG A 18 -8.81 -0.20 -0.37
N VAL A 19 -9.61 0.41 -1.24
CA VAL A 19 -9.45 1.80 -1.65
C VAL A 19 -10.61 2.58 -1.08
N VAL A 20 -10.31 3.59 -0.27
CA VAL A 20 -11.29 4.47 0.36
C VAL A 20 -11.12 5.85 -0.23
N GLU A 21 -12.17 6.37 -0.84
CA GLU A 21 -12.21 7.75 -1.33
C GLU A 21 -12.99 8.59 -0.32
N LYS A 22 -12.34 9.63 0.21
CA LYS A 22 -12.99 10.60 1.09
C LYS A 22 -13.72 11.66 0.27
N LEU A 23 -14.70 12.31 0.91
CA LEU A 23 -15.48 13.43 0.34
C LEU A 23 -14.59 14.54 -0.25
N ASP A 24 -13.40 14.77 0.32
CA ASP A 24 -12.40 15.73 -0.18
C ASP A 24 -11.62 15.26 -1.43
N LYS A 25 -12.10 14.25 -2.16
CA LYS A 25 -11.39 13.58 -3.28
C LYS A 25 -10.04 12.96 -2.92
N LYS A 26 -9.75 12.80 -1.63
CA LYS A 26 -8.52 12.15 -1.16
C LYS A 26 -8.68 10.64 -1.21
N LYS A 27 -7.79 9.96 -1.93
CA LYS A 27 -7.76 8.50 -2.01
C LYS A 27 -6.79 7.92 -0.99
N ILE A 28 -7.28 6.97 -0.21
CA ILE A 28 -6.54 6.23 0.81
C ILE A 28 -6.57 4.75 0.43
N VAL A 29 -5.41 4.13 0.39
CA VAL A 29 -5.29 2.69 0.19
C VAL A 29 -4.99 2.04 1.53
N VAL A 30 -5.81 1.06 1.91
CA VAL A 30 -5.61 0.23 3.09
C VAL A 30 -5.24 -1.18 2.61
N VAL A 31 -4.05 -1.63 2.97
CA VAL A 31 -3.52 -2.95 2.62
C VAL A 31 -3.46 -3.79 3.89
N LYS A 32 -4.20 -4.89 3.92
CA LYS A 32 -4.14 -5.86 5.00
C LYS A 32 -3.10 -6.92 4.63
N VAL A 33 -2.04 -7.02 5.42
CA VAL A 33 -0.98 -8.01 5.20
C VAL A 33 -1.06 -9.15 6.20
N GLU A 34 -0.42 -10.28 5.88
CA GLU A 34 -0.16 -11.31 6.89
C GLU A 34 0.75 -10.74 8.00
N GLU A 35 0.46 -11.02 9.27
CA GLU A 35 1.24 -10.47 10.38
C GLU A 35 2.72 -10.85 10.30
N LYS A 36 3.00 -12.10 9.92
CA LYS A 36 4.36 -12.60 9.65
C LYS A 36 5.09 -11.83 8.55
N ASP A 37 4.37 -11.23 7.61
CA ASP A 37 4.93 -10.50 6.46
C ASP A 37 4.90 -8.99 6.65
N LYS A 38 4.37 -8.48 7.76
CA LYS A 38 4.24 -7.04 8.03
C LYS A 38 5.60 -6.33 8.00
N GLY A 39 6.63 -6.95 8.58
CA GLY A 39 8.01 -6.43 8.51
C GLY A 39 8.55 -6.37 7.07
N LEU A 40 8.28 -7.39 6.25
CA LEU A 40 8.68 -7.45 4.84
C LEU A 40 7.94 -6.42 3.97
N ALA A 41 6.66 -6.19 4.28
CA ALA A 41 5.83 -5.20 3.62
C ALA A 41 6.31 -3.77 3.91
N ILE A 42 6.71 -3.49 5.16
CA ILE A 42 7.26 -2.19 5.58
C ILE A 42 8.65 -1.97 4.95
N GLY A 43 9.50 -3.00 4.99
CA GLY A 43 10.90 -2.91 4.60
C GLY A 43 11.78 -2.25 5.67
N LYS A 44 13.09 -2.29 5.47
CA LYS A 44 14.06 -1.71 6.43
C LYS A 44 13.82 -0.19 6.55
N GLY A 45 13.50 0.28 7.74
CA GLY A 45 13.21 1.70 8.00
C GLY A 45 12.00 2.27 7.23
N GLY A 46 11.10 1.44 6.71
CA GLY A 46 9.95 1.89 5.93
C GLY A 46 10.26 2.26 4.47
N GLU A 47 11.46 1.95 3.98
CA GLU A 47 11.89 2.30 2.62
C GLU A 47 10.96 1.76 1.53
N ARG A 48 10.52 0.49 1.66
CA ARG A 48 9.62 -0.15 0.69
C ARG A 48 8.29 0.60 0.61
N VAL A 49 7.70 0.90 1.77
CA VAL A 49 6.44 1.64 1.86
C VAL A 49 6.57 3.06 1.32
N GLY A 50 7.70 3.71 1.58
CA GLY A 50 8.01 5.03 1.02
C GLY A 50 7.99 5.02 -0.51
N ARG A 51 8.68 4.06 -1.14
CA ARG A 51 8.68 3.90 -2.60
C ARG A 51 7.28 3.60 -3.14
N ILE A 52 6.54 2.67 -2.52
CA ILE A 52 5.19 2.32 -2.95
C ILE A 52 4.26 3.53 -2.85
N ARG A 53 4.34 4.30 -1.77
CA ARG A 53 3.55 5.53 -1.58
C ARG A 53 3.81 6.54 -2.68
N GLN A 54 5.06 6.73 -3.09
CA GLN A 54 5.41 7.63 -4.19
C GLN A 54 4.84 7.15 -5.53
N LEU A 55 4.93 5.84 -5.81
CA LEU A 55 4.36 5.25 -7.03
C LEU A 55 2.84 5.39 -7.07
N LEU A 56 2.16 5.09 -5.96
CA LEU A 56 0.70 5.22 -5.86
C LEU A 56 0.25 6.67 -6.01
N LYS A 57 1.02 7.63 -5.46
CA LYS A 57 0.73 9.05 -5.64
C LYS A 57 0.91 9.47 -7.11
N ARG A 58 1.97 9.00 -7.78
CA ARG A 58 2.28 9.37 -9.17
C ARG A 58 1.28 8.80 -10.18
N TYR A 59 0.91 7.53 -10.05
CA TYR A 59 0.10 6.84 -11.06
C TYR A 59 -1.41 6.84 -10.75
N PHE A 60 -1.78 6.95 -9.47
CA PHE A 60 -3.17 6.74 -9.04
C PHE A 60 -3.71 7.86 -8.13
N ASP A 61 -2.93 8.93 -7.93
CA ASP A 61 -3.25 10.07 -7.06
C ASP A 61 -3.61 9.69 -5.61
N VAL A 62 -3.09 8.57 -5.12
CA VAL A 62 -3.32 8.11 -3.74
C VAL A 62 -2.52 8.97 -2.77
N ASN A 63 -3.20 9.61 -1.82
CA ASN A 63 -2.57 10.50 -0.85
C ASN A 63 -1.96 9.75 0.34
N ASN A 64 -2.58 8.64 0.72
CA ASN A 64 -2.18 7.89 1.91
C ASN A 64 -2.24 6.38 1.71
N LEU A 65 -1.26 5.69 2.29
CA LEU A 65 -1.20 4.23 2.33
C LEU A 65 -1.13 3.79 3.79
N VAL A 66 -2.06 2.94 4.19
CA VAL A 66 -2.14 2.35 5.53
C VAL A 66 -1.94 0.84 5.41
N ILE A 67 -1.04 0.30 6.23
CA ILE A 67 -0.82 -1.14 6.31
C ILE A 67 -1.36 -1.63 7.65
N THR A 68 -2.24 -2.62 7.60
CA THR A 68 -2.84 -3.26 8.77
C THR A 68 -2.35 -4.69 8.90
#